data_AF-A0A9W6JG52-F1
#
_entry.id   AF-A0A9W6JG52-F1
#
_cell.length_a   1.000
_cell.length_b   1.000
_cell.length_c   1.000
_cell.angle_alpha   90.00
_cell.angle_beta   90.00
_cell.angle_gamma   90.00
#
_symmetry.space_group_name_H-M   'P 1'
#
loop_
_entity.id
_entity.type
_entity.pdbx_description
1 polymer ?
#
loop_
_entity_poly.entity_id
_entity_poly.type
_entity_poly.pdbx_seq_one_letter_code
_entity_poly.pdbx_strand_id
1 'polypeptide(L)'
;MTATTVPVACTLAPGAFGERVDLIGDLNREALRTRIRIGPRLELGYDPAAEGRVRVMVERERQCCGFLDFEVRLDGGLVILAITAPDDGMADAVLSPFESGADGAKLTTGTKLAVSAAATSATAAVACGACCVLPLALPAVAVGMFGGALSWFAGARPWMVAIAALLVVAAWGWIAIESRRTSRRPARSSLALAVAWPLVEGPTVSVIKG
;
A
#
# COMPACT_ATOMS: atom_id res chain seq x y z
N MET A 1 30.27 -24.81 -2.05
CA MET A 1 28.83 -25.14 -2.08
C MET A 1 28.21 -24.61 -0.79
N THR A 2 27.81 -23.34 -0.78
CA THR A 2 27.07 -22.75 0.35
C THR A 2 25.59 -22.85 0.01
N ALA A 3 24.89 -23.75 0.69
CA ALA A 3 23.44 -23.85 0.60
C ALA A 3 22.84 -22.66 1.35
N THR A 4 22.27 -21.70 0.62
CA THR A 4 21.40 -20.67 1.18
C THR A 4 20.13 -21.37 1.69
N THR A 5 20.15 -21.71 2.98
CA THR A 5 18.98 -22.22 3.70
C THR A 5 18.12 -21.01 4.05
N VAL A 6 17.12 -20.75 3.20
CA VAL A 6 16.01 -19.84 3.54
C VAL A 6 15.39 -20.37 4.83
N PRO A 7 15.33 -19.59 5.91
CA PRO A 7 14.84 -20.10 7.19
C PRO A 7 13.37 -20.48 7.04
N VAL A 8 13.05 -21.66 7.54
CA VAL A 8 11.73 -22.32 7.50
C VAL A 8 10.68 -21.38 8.09
N ALA A 9 10.02 -20.63 7.23
CA ALA A 9 8.90 -19.78 7.58
C ALA A 9 7.73 -20.67 8.02
N CYS A 10 7.22 -20.41 9.24
CA CYS A 10 5.89 -20.81 9.74
C CYS A 10 5.33 -22.14 9.19
N THR A 11 5.44 -23.24 9.94
CA THR A 11 4.80 -24.54 9.61
C THR A 11 3.27 -24.54 9.74
N LEU A 12 2.63 -23.38 9.83
CA LEU A 12 1.19 -23.23 9.98
C LEU A 12 0.46 -23.45 8.66
N ALA A 13 -0.73 -24.07 8.73
CA ALA A 13 -1.63 -24.14 7.60
C ALA A 13 -2.04 -22.71 7.15
N PRO A 14 -2.24 -22.45 5.84
CA PRO A 14 -2.51 -21.10 5.32
C PRO A 14 -3.69 -20.37 5.99
N GLY A 15 -4.75 -21.08 6.40
CA GLY A 15 -5.90 -20.48 7.10
C GLY A 15 -5.55 -19.97 8.51
N ALA A 16 -4.63 -20.65 9.21
CA ALA A 16 -4.19 -20.24 10.53
C ALA A 16 -3.21 -19.06 10.49
N PHE A 17 -2.51 -18.85 9.36
CA PHE A 17 -1.75 -17.62 9.11
C PHE A 17 -2.67 -16.41 8.90
N GLY A 18 -3.75 -16.57 8.12
CA GLY A 18 -4.74 -15.49 7.92
C GLY A 18 -5.37 -15.03 9.24
N GLU A 19 -5.76 -15.97 10.10
CA GLU A 19 -6.28 -15.66 11.44
C GLU A 19 -5.28 -14.84 12.28
N ARG A 20 -3.97 -15.08 12.12
CA ARG A 20 -2.95 -14.29 12.81
C ARG A 20 -2.90 -12.86 12.31
N VAL A 21 -2.91 -12.68 10.98
CA VAL A 21 -2.91 -11.35 10.36
C VAL A 21 -4.14 -10.56 10.80
N ASP A 22 -5.29 -11.20 10.88
CA ASP A 22 -6.53 -10.57 11.33
C ASP A 22 -6.46 -10.13 12.80
N LEU A 23 -5.94 -11.00 13.68
CA LEU A 23 -5.75 -10.68 15.11
C LEU A 23 -4.80 -9.49 15.32
N ILE A 24 -3.69 -9.45 14.57
CA ILE A 24 -2.74 -8.33 14.61
C ILE A 24 -3.42 -7.05 14.07
N GLY A 25 -4.16 -7.17 12.97
CA GLY A 25 -4.91 -6.08 12.37
C GLY A 25 -5.99 -5.52 13.29
N ASP A 26 -6.71 -6.37 14.04
CA ASP A 26 -7.69 -5.97 15.05
C ASP A 26 -7.04 -5.19 16.19
N LEU A 27 -5.93 -5.71 16.73
CA LEU A 27 -5.17 -5.00 17.77
C LEU A 27 -4.68 -3.65 17.26
N ASN A 28 -4.19 -3.60 16.02
CA ASN A 28 -3.72 -2.36 15.41
C ASN A 28 -4.85 -1.34 15.25
N ARG A 29 -6.01 -1.75 14.75
CA ARG A 29 -7.18 -0.86 14.61
C ARG A 29 -7.65 -0.27 15.94
N GLU A 30 -7.60 -1.07 17.00
CA GLU A 30 -8.16 -0.70 18.29
C GLU A 30 -7.19 0.13 19.15
N ALA A 31 -5.91 -0.24 19.17
CA ALA A 31 -4.97 0.24 20.17
C ALA A 31 -3.71 0.90 19.61
N LEU A 32 -3.43 0.83 18.30
CA LEU A 32 -2.23 1.45 17.74
C LEU A 32 -2.38 2.97 17.70
N ARG A 33 -1.38 3.68 18.22
CA ARG A 33 -1.32 5.14 18.28
C ARG A 33 -0.27 5.70 17.33
N THR A 34 0.87 5.03 17.22
CA THR A 34 1.99 5.47 16.38
C THR A 34 2.61 4.31 15.63
N ARG A 35 3.14 4.59 14.45
CA ARG A 35 3.92 3.66 13.64
C ARG A 35 5.10 4.39 13.02
N ILE A 36 6.28 3.78 13.10
CA ILE A 36 7.49 4.27 12.44
C ILE A 36 8.24 3.09 11.84
N ARG A 37 8.58 3.21 10.56
CA ARG A 37 9.37 2.21 9.81
C ARG A 37 10.72 2.81 9.46
N ILE A 38 11.81 2.16 9.87
CA ILE A 38 13.19 2.59 9.60
C ILE A 38 14.00 1.38 9.12
N GLY A 39 14.11 1.21 7.80
CA GLY A 39 14.80 0.07 7.21
C GLY A 39 14.23 -1.27 7.71
N PRO A 40 15.03 -2.13 8.36
CA PRO A 40 14.58 -3.44 8.82
C PRO A 40 13.84 -3.37 10.16
N ARG A 41 13.74 -2.19 10.80
CA ARG A 41 13.09 -1.99 12.09
C ARG A 41 11.70 -1.38 11.93
N LEU A 42 10.72 -1.93 12.61
CA LEU A 42 9.35 -1.42 12.70
C LEU A 42 9.03 -1.14 14.17
N GLU A 43 8.66 0.10 14.49
CA GLU A 43 8.22 0.50 15.82
C GLU A 43 6.73 0.81 15.82
N LEU A 44 6.00 0.18 16.73
CA LEU A 44 4.56 0.29 16.91
C LEU A 44 4.29 0.77 18.34
N GLY A 45 3.68 1.94 18.50
CA GLY A 45 3.28 2.46 19.80
C GLY A 45 1.80 2.22 20.06
N TYR A 46 1.48 1.41 21.06
CA TYR A 46 0.12 1.06 21.46
C TYR A 46 -0.34 1.82 22.71
N ASP A 47 -1.65 1.93 22.86
CA ASP A 47 -2.29 2.38 24.09
C ASP A 47 -1.85 1.51 25.29
N PRO A 48 -1.55 2.11 26.46
CA PRO A 48 -1.10 1.36 27.63
C PRO A 48 -2.13 0.36 28.15
N ALA A 49 -3.43 0.59 27.90
CA ALA A 49 -4.47 -0.39 28.26
C ALA A 49 -4.34 -1.70 27.47
N ALA A 50 -3.65 -1.70 26.32
CA ALA A 50 -3.45 -2.87 25.47
C ALA A 50 -2.17 -3.67 25.79
N GLU A 51 -1.36 -3.28 26.79
CA GLU A 51 -0.07 -3.90 27.08
C GLU A 51 -0.14 -5.43 27.16
N GLY A 52 -1.10 -5.96 27.92
CA GLY A 52 -1.28 -7.40 28.07
C GLY A 52 -1.52 -8.13 26.74
N ARG A 53 -2.32 -7.53 25.85
CA ARG A 53 -2.59 -8.07 24.51
C ARG A 53 -1.36 -8.02 23.60
N VAL A 54 -0.60 -6.92 23.66
CA VAL A 54 0.66 -6.79 22.92
C VAL A 54 1.65 -7.87 23.34
N ARG A 55 1.82 -8.11 24.64
CA ARG A 55 2.73 -9.16 25.14
C ARG A 55 2.31 -10.56 24.69
N VAL A 56 1.02 -10.88 24.75
CA VAL A 56 0.49 -12.17 24.28
C VAL A 56 0.71 -12.35 22.77
N MET A 57 0.47 -11.31 21.97
CA MET A 57 0.73 -11.33 20.53
C MET A 57 2.22 -11.59 20.25
N VAL A 58 3.12 -10.85 20.90
CA VAL A 58 4.57 -11.00 20.72
C VAL A 58 5.03 -12.41 21.07
N GLU A 59 4.50 -13.01 22.15
CA GLU A 59 4.87 -14.37 22.53
C GLU A 59 4.47 -15.41 21.48
N ARG A 60 3.27 -15.27 20.89
CA ARG A 60 2.82 -16.14 19.79
C ARG A 60 3.64 -15.94 18.52
N GLU A 61 4.06 -14.71 18.26
CA GLU A 61 4.85 -14.39 17.08
C GLU A 61 6.30 -14.84 17.22
N ARG A 62 6.90 -14.80 18.41
CA ARG A 62 8.23 -15.41 18.64
C ARG A 62 8.26 -16.90 18.33
N GLN A 63 7.16 -17.62 18.54
CA GLN A 63 7.07 -19.04 18.20
C GLN A 63 7.04 -19.30 16.69
N CYS A 64 6.59 -18.34 15.88
CA CYS A 64 6.38 -18.51 14.43
C CYS A 64 7.40 -17.76 13.56
N CYS A 65 7.86 -16.63 14.06
CA CYS A 65 8.84 -15.73 13.48
C CYS A 65 10.05 -15.60 14.41
N GLY A 66 10.57 -16.72 14.93
CA GLY A 66 11.68 -16.71 15.91
C GLY A 66 13.02 -16.15 15.39
N PHE A 67 13.09 -15.83 14.10
CA PHE A 67 14.23 -15.13 13.49
C PHE A 67 14.12 -13.60 13.61
N LEU A 68 12.95 -13.06 13.97
CA LEU A 68 12.75 -11.64 14.24
C LEU A 68 13.10 -11.32 15.69
N ASP A 69 13.72 -10.17 15.90
CA ASP A 69 13.92 -9.62 17.23
C ASP A 69 12.71 -8.78 17.65
N PHE A 70 12.23 -8.99 18.88
CA PHE A 70 11.05 -8.31 19.42
C PHE A 70 11.37 -7.70 20.79
N GLU A 71 11.22 -6.39 20.90
CA GLU A 71 11.41 -5.63 22.14
C GLU A 71 10.10 -4.93 22.53
N VAL A 72 9.64 -5.13 23.76
CA VAL A 72 8.46 -4.44 24.31
C VAL A 72 8.89 -3.58 25.49
N ARG A 73 8.62 -2.28 25.42
CA ARG A 73 8.94 -1.31 26.47
C ARG A 73 7.79 -0.34 26.69
N LEU A 74 7.65 0.17 27.91
CA LEU A 74 6.76 1.29 28.21
C LEU A 74 7.57 2.58 28.11
N ASP A 75 7.14 3.50 27.26
CA ASP A 75 7.81 4.79 27.06
C ASP A 75 6.80 5.87 26.68
N GLY A 76 6.92 7.06 27.27
CA GLY A 76 6.03 8.18 26.98
C GLY A 76 4.52 7.90 27.18
N GLY A 77 4.16 6.94 28.03
CA GLY A 77 2.76 6.52 28.23
C GLY A 77 2.22 5.63 27.11
N LEU A 78 3.08 5.09 26.25
CA LEU A 78 2.75 4.11 25.21
C LEU A 78 3.49 2.80 25.47
N VAL A 79 2.90 1.71 25.00
CA VAL A 79 3.59 0.41 24.89
C VAL A 79 4.26 0.37 23.54
N ILE A 80 5.57 0.56 23.51
CA ILE A 80 6.38 0.50 22.29
C ILE A 80 6.80 -0.94 22.04
N LEU A 81 6.36 -1.49 20.91
CA LEU A 81 6.83 -2.73 20.34
C LEU A 81 7.80 -2.38 19.20
N ALA A 82 9.07 -2.76 19.34
CA ALA A 82 10.04 -2.73 18.25
C ALA A 82 10.24 -4.15 17.69
N ILE A 83 10.18 -4.26 16.37
CA ILE A 83 10.38 -5.51 15.63
C ILE A 83 11.51 -5.30 14.64
N THR A 84 12.56 -6.09 14.71
CA THR A 84 13.74 -5.96 13.83
C THR A 84 13.91 -7.23 13.00
N ALA A 85 13.94 -7.07 11.68
CA ALA A 85 14.29 -8.14 10.75
C ALA A 85 15.81 -8.35 10.69
N PRO A 86 16.30 -9.59 10.52
CA PRO A 86 17.73 -9.88 10.48
C PRO A 86 18.40 -9.42 9.18
N ASP A 87 17.64 -9.24 8.10
CA ASP A 87 18.11 -8.84 6.79
C ASP A 87 17.11 -7.88 6.11
N ASP A 88 17.63 -6.82 5.49
CA ASP A 88 16.83 -5.80 4.80
C ASP A 88 16.03 -6.37 3.63
N GLY A 89 16.57 -7.36 2.91
CA GLY A 89 15.92 -7.98 1.76
C GLY A 89 14.68 -8.80 2.12
N MET A 90 14.58 -9.26 3.38
CA MET A 90 13.42 -9.98 3.89
C MET A 90 12.46 -9.08 4.69
N ALA A 91 12.89 -7.87 5.05
CA ALA A 91 12.22 -7.02 6.01
C ALA A 91 10.79 -6.68 5.62
N ASP A 92 10.53 -6.39 4.34
CA ASP A 92 9.19 -6.05 3.87
C ASP A 92 8.24 -7.24 3.93
N ALA A 93 8.70 -8.41 3.50
CA ALA A 93 7.88 -9.63 3.50
C ALA A 93 7.45 -10.02 4.91
N VAL A 94 8.37 -9.95 5.87
CA VAL A 94 8.16 -10.44 7.25
C VAL A 94 7.49 -9.40 8.16
N LEU A 95 7.55 -8.11 7.82
CA LEU A 95 6.96 -7.04 8.64
C LEU A 95 5.60 -6.57 8.14
N SER A 96 5.23 -6.88 6.89
CA SER A 96 3.90 -6.59 6.34
C SER A 96 2.71 -7.09 7.19
N PRO A 97 2.75 -8.26 7.88
CA PRO A 97 1.63 -8.70 8.72
C PRO A 97 1.39 -7.78 9.92
N PHE A 98 2.46 -7.27 10.53
CA PHE A 98 2.42 -6.30 11.63
C PHE A 98 1.96 -4.93 11.18
N GLU A 99 1.98 -4.69 9.87
CA GLU A 99 1.55 -3.46 9.27
C GLU A 99 0.04 -3.40 8.99
N SER A 100 -0.66 -4.53 9.08
CA SER A 100 -2.10 -4.63 8.82
C SER A 100 -2.93 -3.72 9.74
N GLY A 101 -4.02 -3.16 9.22
CA GLY A 101 -5.04 -2.47 10.02
C GLY A 101 -4.70 -1.07 10.59
N ALA A 102 -3.49 -0.55 10.36
CA ALA A 102 -3.10 0.78 10.87
C ALA A 102 -3.44 1.97 9.97
N ASP A 103 -3.98 1.71 8.77
CA ASP A 103 -4.34 2.77 7.82
C ASP A 103 -5.63 3.54 8.20
N GLY A 104 -6.07 3.39 9.46
CA GLY A 104 -7.30 3.94 10.03
C GLY A 104 -7.31 5.46 10.28
N ALA A 105 -6.49 6.24 9.56
CA ALA A 105 -6.55 7.70 9.58
C ALA A 105 -6.46 8.32 8.17
N LYS A 106 -7.20 7.77 7.20
CA LYS A 106 -7.81 8.59 6.15
C LYS A 106 -9.34 8.50 6.23
N LEU A 107 -9.93 9.66 6.46
CA LEU A 107 -11.34 9.93 6.64
C LEU A 107 -12.21 9.29 5.55
N THR A 108 -13.34 8.79 6.02
CA THR A 108 -14.52 8.33 5.32
C THR A 108 -14.94 9.18 4.11
N THR A 109 -15.44 8.53 3.07
CA THR A 109 -16.63 9.02 2.37
C THR A 109 -17.64 7.89 2.34
N GLY A 110 -18.42 7.81 3.42
CA GLY A 110 -19.72 7.17 3.37
C GLY A 110 -20.73 8.19 2.86
N THR A 111 -21.39 7.88 1.74
CA THR A 111 -22.80 8.14 1.40
C THR A 111 -22.98 7.47 0.03
N LYS A 112 -23.58 6.29 -0.12
CA LYS A 112 -25.00 6.02 0.05
C LYS A 112 -25.21 4.54 0.39
N LEU A 113 -25.80 4.26 1.55
CA LEU A 113 -26.63 3.07 1.74
C LEU A 113 -28.09 3.45 1.44
N ALA A 114 -28.81 2.46 0.93
CA ALA A 114 -30.25 2.40 0.66
C ALA A 114 -30.77 3.26 -0.51
N VAL A 115 -31.19 2.60 -1.59
CA VAL A 115 -32.62 2.42 -1.91
C VAL A 115 -32.77 1.34 -2.98
N SER A 116 -33.78 0.48 -2.77
CA SER A 116 -34.41 -0.45 -3.70
C SER A 116 -33.85 -1.87 -3.84
N ALA A 117 -34.29 -2.72 -2.92
CA ALA A 117 -34.68 -4.08 -3.28
C ALA A 117 -35.89 -4.02 -4.25
N ALA A 118 -35.71 -4.48 -5.50
CA ALA A 118 -36.73 -5.12 -6.35
C ALA A 118 -36.24 -5.18 -7.80
N ALA A 119 -35.60 -6.28 -8.20
CA ALA A 119 -35.64 -6.81 -9.58
C ALA A 119 -34.90 -8.16 -9.66
N THR A 120 -35.32 -9.13 -8.84
CA THR A 120 -35.24 -10.53 -9.25
C THR A 120 -36.34 -10.79 -10.29
N SER A 121 -36.02 -11.56 -11.34
CA SER A 121 -36.93 -12.26 -12.29
C SER A 121 -37.11 -11.78 -13.75
N ALA A 122 -36.13 -11.14 -14.41
CA ALA A 122 -36.24 -10.95 -15.88
C ALA A 122 -34.96 -11.16 -16.74
N THR A 123 -33.84 -11.67 -16.21
CA THR A 123 -32.63 -11.92 -17.03
C THR A 123 -32.29 -13.39 -17.26
N ALA A 124 -33.10 -14.32 -16.74
CA ALA A 124 -32.87 -15.76 -16.92
C ALA A 124 -33.13 -16.25 -18.36
N ALA A 125 -33.90 -15.53 -19.18
CA ALA A 125 -34.14 -15.89 -20.58
C ALA A 125 -33.00 -15.44 -21.52
N VAL A 126 -32.25 -14.39 -21.19
CA VAL A 126 -31.16 -13.87 -22.04
C VAL A 126 -29.91 -14.75 -21.95
N ALA A 127 -29.71 -15.43 -20.83
CA ALA A 127 -28.55 -16.29 -20.61
C ALA A 127 -28.55 -17.55 -21.51
N CYS A 128 -29.69 -18.21 -21.72
CA CYS A 128 -29.74 -19.39 -22.59
C CYS A 128 -29.56 -19.07 -24.08
N GLY A 129 -30.09 -17.93 -24.56
CA GLY A 129 -29.90 -17.51 -25.96
C GLY A 129 -28.46 -17.10 -26.25
N ALA A 130 -27.81 -16.45 -25.29
CA ALA A 130 -26.44 -15.95 -25.42
C ALA A 130 -25.38 -17.07 -25.43
N CYS A 131 -25.61 -18.22 -24.81
CA CYS A 131 -24.60 -19.29 -24.80
C CYS A 131 -24.65 -20.22 -26.03
N CYS A 132 -25.77 -20.29 -26.76
CA CYS A 132 -25.93 -21.29 -27.83
C CYS A 132 -25.68 -20.77 -29.26
N VAL A 133 -25.78 -19.46 -29.52
CA VAL A 133 -25.65 -18.89 -30.89
C VAL A 133 -24.38 -18.06 -31.09
N LEU A 134 -23.73 -17.68 -29.99
CA LEU A 134 -22.59 -16.75 -29.94
C LEU A 134 -21.32 -17.16 -30.71
N PRO A 135 -20.98 -18.46 -30.92
CA PRO A 135 -19.79 -18.81 -31.69
C PRO A 135 -19.89 -18.45 -33.19
N LEU A 136 -21.11 -18.32 -33.73
CA LEU A 136 -21.33 -18.16 -35.17
C LEU A 136 -21.61 -16.71 -35.60
N ALA A 137 -21.98 -15.80 -34.68
CA ALA A 137 -22.33 -14.40 -34.99
C ALA A 137 -21.26 -13.35 -34.61
N LEU A 138 -20.20 -13.76 -33.91
CA LEU A 138 -19.11 -12.89 -33.42
C LEU A 138 -18.40 -12.02 -34.48
N PRO A 139 -18.14 -12.45 -35.73
CA PRO A 139 -17.40 -11.59 -36.67
C PRO A 139 -18.22 -10.41 -37.22
N ALA A 140 -19.54 -10.48 -37.25
CA ALA A 140 -20.38 -9.44 -37.87
C ALA A 140 -20.69 -8.26 -36.93
N VAL A 141 -20.79 -8.50 -35.62
CA VAL A 141 -21.19 -7.47 -34.62
C VAL A 141 -19.99 -6.62 -34.17
N ALA A 142 -18.78 -7.17 -34.17
CA ALA A 142 -17.57 -6.45 -33.75
C ALA A 142 -17.24 -5.23 -34.63
N VAL A 143 -17.60 -5.25 -35.92
CA VAL A 143 -17.32 -4.15 -36.86
C VAL A 143 -18.26 -2.97 -36.65
N GLY A 144 -19.48 -3.18 -36.14
CA GLY A 144 -20.47 -2.11 -35.95
C GLY A 144 -20.26 -1.27 -34.67
N MET A 145 -19.71 -1.84 -33.60
CA MET A 145 -19.59 -1.17 -32.29
C MET A 145 -18.37 -0.25 -32.15
N PHE A 146 -17.31 -0.45 -32.94
CA PHE A 146 -16.08 0.35 -32.82
C PHE A 146 -16.21 1.79 -33.33
N GLY A 147 -17.08 2.03 -34.31
CA GLY A 147 -17.27 3.37 -34.90
C GLY A 147 -17.93 4.39 -33.96
N GLY A 148 -18.85 3.94 -33.09
CA GLY A 148 -19.59 4.82 -32.17
C GLY A 148 -18.80 5.23 -30.92
N ALA A 149 -17.93 4.36 -30.41
CA ALA A 149 -17.16 4.64 -29.20
C ALA A 149 -16.01 5.65 -29.41
N LEU A 150 -15.44 5.69 -30.62
CA LEU A 150 -14.31 6.58 -30.92
C LEU A 150 -14.72 8.06 -31.07
N SER A 151 -15.95 8.38 -31.47
CA SER A 151 -16.39 9.78 -31.65
C SER A 151 -16.62 10.50 -30.31
N TRP A 152 -17.01 9.79 -29.25
CA TRP A 152 -17.19 10.35 -27.89
C TRP A 152 -15.83 10.58 -27.19
N PHE A 153 -14.87 9.68 -27.38
CA PHE A 153 -13.54 9.80 -26.76
C PHE A 153 -12.67 10.91 -27.38
N ALA A 154 -12.98 11.39 -28.59
CA ALA A 154 -12.28 12.52 -29.18
C ALA A 154 -12.62 13.85 -28.47
N GLY A 155 -13.82 14.00 -27.89
CA GLY A 155 -14.23 15.19 -27.13
C GLY A 155 -13.82 15.20 -25.66
N ALA A 156 -13.51 14.03 -25.07
CA ALA A 156 -13.24 13.89 -23.63
C ALA A 156 -11.76 14.03 -23.22
N ARG A 157 -10.82 13.94 -24.18
CA ARG A 157 -9.36 14.03 -23.94
C ARG A 157 -8.84 15.37 -23.39
N PRO A 158 -9.31 16.56 -23.81
CA PRO A 158 -8.73 17.81 -23.30
C PRO A 158 -9.01 18.04 -21.81
N TRP A 159 -10.11 17.50 -21.28
CA TRP A 159 -10.45 17.66 -19.86
C TRP A 159 -9.53 16.83 -18.94
N MET A 160 -9.16 15.60 -19.34
CA MET A 160 -8.23 14.79 -18.55
C MET A 160 -6.84 15.44 -18.45
N VAL A 161 -6.34 16.02 -19.55
CA VAL A 161 -5.06 16.75 -19.54
C VAL A 161 -5.15 18.00 -18.66
N ALA A 162 -6.27 18.71 -18.70
CA ALA A 162 -6.49 19.87 -17.83
C ALA A 162 -6.54 19.49 -16.34
N ILE A 163 -7.22 18.40 -15.97
CA ILE A 163 -7.26 17.89 -14.59
C ILE A 163 -5.85 17.51 -14.12
N ALA A 164 -5.10 16.76 -14.94
CA ALA A 164 -3.73 16.37 -14.61
C ALA A 164 -2.82 17.60 -14.40
N ALA A 165 -2.90 18.59 -15.30
CA ALA A 165 -2.14 19.82 -15.17
C ALA A 165 -2.51 20.62 -13.90
N LEU A 166 -3.80 20.71 -13.58
CA LEU A 166 -4.27 21.39 -12.36
C LEU A 166 -3.76 20.69 -11.09
N LEU A 167 -3.76 19.36 -11.04
CA LEU A 167 -3.24 18.61 -9.90
C LEU A 167 -1.74 18.82 -9.71
N VAL A 168 -0.98 18.84 -10.81
CA VAL A 168 0.47 19.12 -10.76
C VAL A 168 0.73 20.54 -10.25
N VAL A 169 0.02 21.55 -10.78
CA VAL A 169 0.15 22.94 -10.33
C VAL A 169 -0.24 23.10 -8.85
N ALA A 170 -1.31 22.44 -8.41
CA ALA A 170 -1.74 22.47 -7.02
C ALA A 170 -0.71 21.80 -6.09
N ALA A 171 -0.12 20.67 -6.49
CA ALA A 171 0.93 19.99 -5.73
C ALA A 171 2.20 20.86 -5.60
N TRP A 172 2.65 21.47 -6.69
CA TRP A 172 3.79 22.40 -6.66
C TRP A 172 3.52 23.66 -5.84
N GLY A 173 2.31 24.22 -5.95
CA GLY A 173 1.87 25.33 -5.12
C GLY A 173 1.88 24.96 -3.63
N TRP A 174 1.37 23.79 -3.28
CA TRP A 174 1.38 23.27 -1.91
C TRP A 174 2.80 23.10 -1.39
N ILE A 175 3.71 22.49 -2.15
CA ILE A 175 5.12 22.31 -1.77
C ILE A 175 5.81 23.66 -1.58
N ALA A 176 5.58 24.64 -2.46
CA ALA A 176 6.17 25.97 -2.34
C ALA A 176 5.64 26.72 -1.11
N ILE A 177 4.34 26.59 -0.81
CA ILE A 177 3.72 27.19 0.38
C ILE A 177 4.22 26.50 1.65
N GLU A 178 4.27 25.16 1.66
CA GLU A 178 4.73 24.36 2.79
C GLU A 178 6.21 24.63 3.06
N SER A 179 7.04 24.72 2.02
CA SER A 179 8.45 25.11 2.12
C SER A 179 8.63 26.52 2.71
N ARG A 180 7.78 27.48 2.32
CA ARG A 180 7.80 28.83 2.89
C ARG A 180 7.27 28.88 4.32
N ARG A 181 6.26 28.06 4.66
CA ARG A 181 5.70 27.95 6.02
C ARG A 181 6.67 27.25 6.97
N THR A 182 7.37 26.23 6.50
CA THR A 182 8.38 25.47 7.24
C THR A 182 9.77 26.09 7.10
N SER A 183 9.87 27.43 7.08
CA SER A 183 11.13 28.21 6.99
C SER A 183 12.06 28.01 8.22
N ARG A 184 12.31 26.77 8.63
CA ARG A 184 13.53 26.32 9.28
C ARG A 184 14.58 26.18 8.19
N ARG A 185 15.48 27.14 8.16
CA ARG A 185 16.63 27.22 7.24
C ARG A 185 17.25 25.82 7.06
N PRO A 186 17.06 25.14 5.92
CA PRO A 186 17.73 23.87 5.69
C PRO A 186 19.24 24.16 5.69
N ALA A 187 19.97 23.41 6.50
CA ALA A 187 21.41 23.50 6.57
C ALA A 187 21.96 23.37 5.14
N ARG A 188 22.82 24.32 4.74
CA ARG A 188 23.32 24.52 3.36
C ARG A 188 23.92 23.27 2.69
N SER A 189 24.14 22.18 3.44
CA SER A 189 24.64 20.90 2.94
C SER A 189 23.63 20.10 2.10
N SER A 190 22.31 20.22 2.31
CA SER A 190 21.32 19.44 1.56
C SER A 190 21.11 19.95 0.13
N LEU A 191 21.26 21.26 -0.09
CA LEU A 191 21.16 21.87 -1.42
C LEU A 191 22.38 21.55 -2.30
N ALA A 192 23.57 21.39 -1.71
CA ALA A 192 24.77 21.04 -2.46
C ALA A 192 24.68 19.62 -3.06
N LEU A 193 24.10 18.66 -2.33
CA LEU A 193 23.87 17.30 -2.80
C LEU A 193 22.81 17.23 -3.92
N ALA A 194 21.72 18.00 -3.80
CA ALA A 194 20.69 18.05 -4.84
C ALA A 194 21.18 18.72 -6.14
N VAL A 195 22.06 19.72 -6.05
CA VAL A 195 22.64 20.41 -7.23
C VAL A 195 23.81 19.63 -7.85
N ALA A 196 24.50 18.78 -7.09
CA ALA A 196 25.61 17.98 -7.61
C ALA A 196 25.18 16.73 -8.40
N TRP A 197 23.96 16.23 -8.18
CA TRP A 197 23.46 15.01 -8.85
C TRP A 197 23.45 15.07 -10.39
N PRO A 198 23.03 16.16 -11.06
CA PRO A 198 23.02 16.24 -12.53
C PRO A 198 24.41 16.23 -13.18
N LEU A 199 25.47 16.57 -12.43
CA LEU A 199 26.84 16.54 -12.96
C LEU A 199 27.46 15.13 -12.96
N VAL A 200 26.93 14.21 -12.15
CA VAL A 200 27.41 12.81 -12.07
C VAL A 200 26.83 11.93 -13.18
N GLU A 201 25.70 12.30 -13.77
CA GLU A 201 25.09 11.54 -14.89
C GLU A 201 25.66 11.90 -16.28
N GLY A 202 26.39 13.02 -16.41
CA GLY A 202 26.98 13.46 -17.67
C GLY A 202 28.04 12.54 -18.30
N PRO A 203 29.00 11.95 -17.55
CA PRO A 203 30.12 11.23 -18.16
C PRO A 203 29.81 9.78 -18.58
N THR A 204 28.74 9.15 -18.08
CA THR A 204 28.45 7.73 -18.37
C THR A 204 27.86 7.51 -19.77
N VAL A 205 27.14 8.50 -20.31
CA VAL A 205 26.54 8.40 -21.66
C VAL A 205 27.59 8.49 -22.78
N SER A 206 28.75 9.13 -22.52
CA SER A 206 29.78 9.31 -23.56
C SER A 206 30.67 8.09 -23.79
N VAL A 207 30.74 7.14 -22.86
CA VAL A 207 31.61 5.95 -22.96
C VAL A 207 30.98 4.82 -23.78
N ILE A 208 29.66 4.82 -23.98
CA ILE A 208 28.94 3.77 -24.72
C ILE A 208 28.88 4.07 -26.23
N LYS A 209 29.40 5.23 -26.66
CA LYS A 209 29.32 5.70 -28.06
C LYS A 209 30.68 5.87 -28.75
N GLY A 210 31.77 5.40 -28.12
CA GLY A 210 33.14 5.44 -28.66
C GLY A 210 33.67 4.06 -29.00
#